data_AF-A0A315W6U9-F1
#
_entry.id   AF-A0A315W6U9-F1
#
_cell.length_a   1.000
_cell.length_b   1.000
_cell.length_c   1.000
_cell.angle_alpha   90.00
_cell.angle_beta   90.00
_cell.angle_gamma   90.00
#
_symmetry.space_group_name_H-M   'P 1'
#
loop_
_entity.id
_entity.type
_entity.pdbx_description
1 polymer ?
#
loop_
_entity_poly.entity_id
_entity_poly.type
_entity_poly.pdbx_seq_one_letter_code
_entity_poly.pdbx_strand_id
1 'polypeptide(L)'
;MDQTSAGNLPRFITSYRAQDSEKLTLRIKNGVGSPMYKLAEYETLQAFIDASRREYHLIGQKVQKTCCAAKATKESSLLRQHRQVWSRECPRLQKAEEQAEDDIRDFFNEIKPNDITDTAIFLLQKYRQSLERERKAFRVATVVPLYQLKDDLCFRLGKMEDQHLNERMSNWEQVKQQIKSVKDQQMDVIAQLNAEYQDIEQQIKNLGFEKYYIGTPYIVVRSETIPEEVLNADCPYPELKDSLIQAFQSLSERFQDKLQRLTKQLQENDMLGDWSPNDHQRFQFTLSMYTHDVPNYRALCIDMLQRQFPGRTRFELLRRGRICDMHRFIQKQIRVMTQQWQRDRQELLDRALDTLQEAKHAHQEELEHHRDRQHQQDICLHLREK
;
A
#
# COMPACT_ATOMS: atom_id res chain seq x y z
N MET A 1 19.85 44.30 -44.44
CA MET A 1 19.27 45.49 -43.80
C MET A 1 19.45 45.25 -42.31
N ASP A 2 20.33 45.92 -41.57
CA ASP A 2 20.68 47.34 -41.63
C ASP A 2 22.18 47.64 -41.47
N GLN A 3 22.51 48.81 -41.99
CA GLN A 3 23.80 49.51 -41.97
C GLN A 3 23.98 50.35 -40.69
N THR A 4 25.16 50.98 -40.63
CA THR A 4 25.60 52.14 -39.80
C THR A 4 26.37 51.74 -38.53
N SER A 5 27.50 52.35 -38.17
CA SER A 5 28.19 53.56 -38.66
C SER A 5 29.68 53.48 -38.28
N ALA A 6 30.57 53.82 -39.21
CA ALA A 6 31.99 54.01 -38.95
C ALA A 6 32.24 55.43 -38.44
N GLY A 7 32.71 55.57 -37.20
CA GLY A 7 33.11 56.82 -36.59
C GLY A 7 34.63 57.02 -36.61
N ASN A 8 35.05 58.04 -37.36
CA ASN A 8 36.38 58.65 -37.53
C ASN A 8 37.42 58.47 -36.40
N LEU A 9 38.61 57.97 -36.76
CA LEU A 9 39.84 58.09 -35.97
C LEU A 9 40.56 59.42 -36.27
N PRO A 10 41.06 60.16 -35.26
CA PRO A 10 41.79 61.41 -35.50
C PRO A 10 43.18 61.14 -36.10
N ARG A 11 43.52 61.94 -37.12
CA ARG A 11 44.84 61.94 -37.78
C ARG A 11 45.90 62.45 -36.81
N PHE A 12 46.87 61.61 -36.44
CA PHE A 12 47.99 62.00 -35.58
C PHE A 12 48.88 63.04 -36.31
N ILE A 13 49.03 64.22 -35.72
CA ILE A 13 49.95 65.25 -36.18
C ILE A 13 51.34 64.94 -35.61
N THR A 14 52.27 64.49 -36.45
CA THR A 14 53.68 64.33 -36.08
C THR A 14 54.46 65.60 -36.43
N SER A 15 54.32 66.64 -35.60
CA SER A 15 55.25 67.78 -35.64
C SER A 15 56.45 67.51 -34.73
N TYR A 16 57.63 67.33 -35.32
CA TYR A 16 58.89 67.17 -34.58
C TYR A 16 59.27 68.51 -33.92
N ARG A 17 59.39 68.54 -32.59
CA ARG A 17 59.95 69.68 -31.84
C ARG A 17 61.28 69.25 -31.22
N ALA A 18 62.36 69.97 -31.54
CA ALA A 18 63.71 69.69 -31.03
C ALA A 18 63.82 69.77 -29.49
N GLN A 19 62.93 70.50 -28.83
CA GLN A 19 62.86 70.53 -27.36
C GLN A 19 62.48 69.17 -26.73
N ASP A 20 61.76 68.32 -27.46
CA ASP A 20 61.33 67.02 -26.94
C ASP A 20 62.43 65.95 -27.06
N SER A 21 63.33 66.09 -28.04
CA SER A 21 64.51 65.21 -28.17
C SER A 21 65.61 65.54 -27.17
N GLU A 22 65.77 66.82 -26.79
CA GLU A 22 66.66 67.25 -25.70
C GLU A 22 66.16 66.77 -24.33
N LYS A 23 64.84 66.81 -24.09
CA LYS A 23 64.23 66.22 -22.89
C LYS A 23 64.39 64.69 -22.83
N LEU A 24 64.36 64.01 -23.97
CA LEU A 24 64.59 62.57 -24.05
C LEU A 24 66.05 62.20 -23.75
N THR A 25 67.00 62.96 -24.29
CA THR A 25 68.43 62.76 -24.03
C THR A 25 68.80 63.07 -22.58
N LEU A 26 68.20 64.09 -21.96
CA LEU A 26 68.33 64.35 -20.51
C LEU A 26 67.76 63.21 -19.64
N ARG A 27 66.67 62.55 -20.07
CA ARG A 27 66.09 61.38 -19.35
C ARG A 27 66.98 60.15 -19.43
N ILE A 28 67.59 59.90 -20.59
CA ILE A 28 68.52 58.77 -20.79
C ILE A 28 69.83 59.00 -20.03
N LYS A 29 70.35 60.24 -20.02
CA LYS A 29 71.63 60.59 -19.38
C LYS A 29 71.57 60.58 -17.85
N ASN A 30 70.39 60.84 -17.26
CA ASN A 30 70.20 60.91 -15.81
C ASN A 30 69.64 59.62 -15.19
N GLY A 31 69.47 58.53 -15.95
CA GLY A 31 69.05 57.22 -15.40
C GLY A 31 67.73 57.26 -14.62
N VAL A 32 66.83 58.20 -14.91
CA VAL A 32 65.56 58.32 -14.21
C VAL A 32 64.53 57.46 -14.94
N GLY A 33 64.34 56.24 -14.45
CA GLY A 33 63.16 55.44 -14.76
C GLY A 33 61.90 56.26 -14.47
N SER A 34 60.93 56.21 -15.39
CA SER A 34 59.62 56.85 -15.23
C SER A 34 58.99 56.49 -13.87
N PRO A 35 58.50 57.46 -13.06
CA PRO A 35 57.83 57.16 -11.80
C PRO A 35 56.40 56.63 -12.00
N MET A 36 55.92 56.51 -13.25
CA MET A 36 54.53 56.15 -13.56
C MET A 36 54.22 54.65 -13.46
N TYR A 37 55.22 53.79 -13.29
CA TYR A 37 55.00 52.39 -12.95
C TYR A 37 55.70 52.11 -11.63
N LYS A 38 54.96 52.27 -10.52
CA LYS A 38 55.36 51.66 -9.25
C LYS A 38 55.54 50.16 -9.51
N LEU A 39 56.59 49.57 -8.94
CA LEU A 39 56.78 48.12 -8.90
C LEU A 39 55.43 47.52 -8.51
N ALA A 40 54.82 46.69 -9.37
CA ALA A 40 53.59 46.03 -9.00
C ALA A 40 53.91 45.21 -7.74
N GLU A 41 53.32 45.62 -6.61
CA GLU A 41 53.50 44.94 -5.34
C GLU A 41 52.74 43.60 -5.44
N TYR A 42 53.33 42.63 -6.13
CA TYR A 42 52.74 41.30 -6.34
C TYR A 42 52.39 40.64 -5.01
N GLU A 43 53.11 40.97 -3.94
CA GLU A 43 52.83 40.53 -2.58
C GLU A 43 51.50 41.10 -2.03
N THR A 44 51.18 42.37 -2.29
CA THR A 44 49.92 42.97 -1.81
C THR A 44 48.73 42.48 -2.64
N LEU A 45 48.92 42.27 -3.95
CA LEU A 45 47.90 41.64 -4.80
C LEU A 45 47.67 40.18 -4.41
N GLN A 46 48.73 39.41 -4.14
CA GLN A 46 48.63 38.03 -3.68
C GLN A 46 47.94 37.96 -2.31
N ALA A 47 48.28 38.87 -1.39
CA ALA A 47 47.60 38.99 -0.09
C ALA A 47 46.11 39.31 -0.24
N PHE A 48 45.73 40.18 -1.20
CA PHE A 48 44.33 40.48 -1.49
C PHE A 48 43.57 39.28 -2.08
N ILE A 49 44.20 38.54 -3.00
CA ILE A 49 43.62 37.31 -3.57
C ILE A 49 43.46 36.24 -2.49
N ASP A 50 44.46 36.06 -1.62
CA ASP A 50 44.40 35.09 -0.53
C ASP A 50 43.38 35.50 0.54
N ALA A 51 43.25 36.79 0.84
CA ALA A 51 42.19 37.33 1.70
C ALA A 51 40.80 37.06 1.10
N SER A 52 40.62 37.37 -0.19
CA SER A 52 39.38 37.08 -0.93
C SER A 52 39.06 35.58 -0.92
N ARG A 53 40.06 34.72 -1.15
CA ARG A 53 39.88 33.25 -1.11
C ARG A 53 39.47 32.76 0.28
N ARG A 54 40.03 33.32 1.36
CA ARG A 54 39.62 33.02 2.74
C ARG A 54 38.19 33.48 3.00
N GLU A 55 37.80 34.66 2.53
CA GLU A 55 36.43 35.17 2.63
C GLU A 55 35.42 34.26 1.90
N TYR A 56 35.71 33.89 0.65
CA TYR A 56 34.88 32.93 -0.09
C TYR A 56 34.77 31.58 0.63
N HIS A 57 35.85 31.09 1.23
CA HIS A 57 35.83 29.85 2.01
C HIS A 57 34.93 29.99 3.26
N LEU A 58 35.01 31.11 3.97
CA LEU A 58 34.15 31.40 5.12
C LEU A 58 32.67 31.52 4.72
N ILE A 59 32.38 32.16 3.59
CA ILE A 59 31.03 32.22 3.02
C ILE A 59 30.54 30.81 2.67
N GLY A 60 31.37 30.00 2.00
CA GLY A 60 31.06 28.61 1.69
C GLY A 60 30.76 27.76 2.94
N GLN A 61 31.56 27.90 4.00
CA GLN A 61 31.31 27.23 5.27
C GLN A 61 30.01 27.69 5.94
N LYS A 62 29.70 29.00 5.89
CA LYS A 62 28.43 29.54 6.41
C LYS A 62 27.24 28.97 5.63
N VAL A 63 27.31 28.96 4.30
CA VAL A 63 26.27 28.37 3.43
C VAL A 63 26.10 26.87 3.70
N GLN A 64 27.18 26.12 3.89
CA GLN A 64 27.09 24.70 4.22
C GLN A 64 26.40 24.50 5.58
N LYS A 65 26.76 25.29 6.60
CA LYS A 65 26.13 25.23 7.93
C LYS A 65 24.63 25.55 7.87
N THR A 66 24.24 26.61 7.15
CA THR A 66 22.81 26.96 6.99
C THR A 66 22.04 25.89 6.21
N CYS A 67 22.63 25.33 5.15
CA CYS A 67 22.04 24.20 4.41
C CYS A 67 21.86 22.95 5.30
N CYS A 68 22.84 22.60 6.12
CA CYS A 68 22.72 21.48 7.06
C CYS A 68 21.62 21.73 8.12
N ALA A 69 21.56 22.94 8.68
CA ALA A 69 20.52 23.32 9.64
C ALA A 69 19.11 23.28 9.02
N ALA A 70 18.97 23.76 7.78
CA ALA A 70 17.71 23.71 7.05
C ALA A 70 17.27 22.26 6.77
N LYS A 71 18.20 21.38 6.36
CA LYS A 71 17.92 19.93 6.19
C LYS A 71 17.48 19.28 7.49
N ALA A 72 18.17 19.54 8.60
CA ALA A 72 17.82 18.99 9.91
C ALA A 72 16.45 19.49 10.40
N THR A 73 16.12 20.75 10.15
CA THR A 73 14.82 21.33 10.50
C THR A 73 13.70 20.70 9.68
N LYS A 74 13.90 20.51 8.37
CA LYS A 74 12.96 19.82 7.48
C LYS A 74 12.72 18.38 7.95
N GLU A 75 13.79 17.66 8.26
CA GLU A 75 13.72 16.29 8.77
C GLU A 75 12.95 16.21 10.10
N SER A 76 13.25 17.11 11.04
CA SER A 76 12.57 17.19 12.33
C SER A 76 11.06 17.44 12.16
N SER A 77 10.69 18.32 11.21
CA SER A 77 9.28 18.58 10.88
C SER A 77 8.60 17.36 10.27
N LEU A 78 9.25 16.63 9.36
CA LEU A 78 8.70 15.40 8.76
C LEU A 78 8.50 14.32 9.82
N LEU A 79 9.50 14.09 10.68
CA LEU A 79 9.39 13.11 11.77
C LEU A 79 8.26 13.47 12.74
N ARG A 80 8.03 14.76 13.02
CA ARG A 80 6.90 15.19 13.84
C ARG A 80 5.56 14.84 13.18
N GLN A 81 5.43 15.05 11.87
CA GLN A 81 4.23 14.67 11.13
C GLN A 81 4.00 13.15 11.14
N HIS A 82 5.05 12.35 10.96
CA HIS A 82 4.95 10.89 11.06
C HIS A 82 4.54 10.42 12.44
N ARG A 83 5.10 11.00 13.51
CA ARG A 83 4.67 10.70 14.89
C ARG A 83 3.21 11.04 15.12
N GLN A 84 2.72 12.14 14.53
CA GLN A 84 1.31 12.52 14.61
C GLN A 84 0.42 11.49 13.92
N VAL A 85 0.78 11.02 12.72
CA VAL A 85 0.07 9.92 12.05
C VAL A 85 0.04 8.68 12.94
N TRP A 86 1.20 8.25 13.44
CA TRP A 86 1.30 7.08 14.30
C TRP A 86 0.48 7.21 15.59
N SER A 87 0.46 8.39 16.22
CA SER A 87 -0.33 8.64 17.43
C SER A 87 -1.84 8.53 17.22
N ARG A 88 -2.32 8.74 15.99
CA ARG A 88 -3.73 8.56 15.60
C ARG A 88 -4.04 7.12 15.22
N GLU A 89 -3.11 6.48 14.51
CA GLU A 89 -3.29 5.12 14.02
C GLU A 89 -3.18 4.07 15.13
N CYS A 90 -2.32 4.26 16.14
CA CYS A 90 -2.18 3.31 17.24
C CYS A 90 -3.49 3.00 17.97
N PRO A 91 -4.27 4.01 18.46
CA PRO A 91 -5.57 3.73 19.08
C PRO A 91 -6.57 3.07 18.13
N ARG A 92 -6.54 3.44 16.84
CA ARG A 92 -7.42 2.84 15.82
C ARG A 92 -7.12 1.36 15.62
N LEU A 93 -5.83 1.02 15.53
CA LEU A 93 -5.36 -0.36 15.38
C LEU A 93 -5.65 -1.18 16.63
N GLN A 94 -5.42 -0.61 17.82
CA GLN A 94 -5.75 -1.28 19.08
C GLN A 94 -7.25 -1.57 19.17
N LYS A 95 -8.11 -0.61 18.83
CA LYS A 95 -9.56 -0.84 18.81
C LYS A 95 -9.97 -1.90 17.78
N ALA A 96 -9.30 -1.95 16.62
CA ALA A 96 -9.56 -2.96 15.61
C ALA A 96 -9.09 -4.36 16.04
N GLU A 97 -7.98 -4.44 16.77
CA GLU A 97 -7.48 -5.67 17.40
C GLU A 97 -8.48 -6.15 18.47
N GLU A 98 -8.87 -5.27 19.39
CA GLU A 98 -9.89 -5.57 20.41
C GLU A 98 -11.20 -6.05 19.77
N GLN A 99 -11.71 -5.35 18.73
CA GLN A 99 -12.91 -5.78 18.02
C GLN A 99 -12.74 -7.15 17.37
N ALA A 100 -11.62 -7.42 16.70
CA ALA A 100 -11.40 -8.70 16.05
C ALA A 100 -11.28 -9.84 17.07
N GLU A 101 -10.63 -9.59 18.21
CA GLU A 101 -10.59 -10.53 19.31
C GLU A 101 -11.99 -10.79 19.88
N ASP A 102 -12.79 -9.74 20.08
CA ASP A 102 -14.17 -9.83 20.54
C ASP A 102 -15.03 -10.64 19.57
N ASP A 103 -14.98 -10.34 18.27
CA ASP A 103 -15.71 -11.07 17.22
C ASP A 103 -15.34 -12.57 17.21
N ILE A 104 -14.05 -12.89 17.38
CA ILE A 104 -13.59 -14.28 17.50
C ILE A 104 -14.15 -14.93 18.76
N ARG A 105 -14.15 -14.22 19.90
CA ARG A 105 -14.72 -14.75 21.15
C ARG A 105 -16.22 -15.00 21.02
N ASP A 106 -16.95 -14.07 20.42
CA ASP A 106 -18.39 -14.14 20.20
C ASP A 106 -18.72 -15.30 19.26
N PHE A 107 -17.98 -15.46 18.17
CA PHE A 107 -18.09 -16.62 17.29
C PHE A 107 -17.94 -17.94 18.08
N PHE A 108 -16.93 -18.06 18.94
CA PHE A 108 -16.78 -19.26 19.78
C PHE A 108 -17.87 -19.44 20.84
N ASN A 109 -18.52 -18.37 21.30
CA ASN A 109 -19.63 -18.45 22.25
C ASN A 109 -20.96 -18.82 21.57
N GLU A 110 -21.15 -18.38 20.32
CA GLU A 110 -22.32 -18.65 19.50
C GLU A 110 -22.29 -20.06 18.90
N ILE A 111 -21.10 -20.60 18.62
CA ILE A 111 -20.95 -22.00 18.19
C ILE A 111 -21.40 -22.92 19.33
N LYS A 112 -22.62 -23.44 19.21
CA LYS A 112 -23.14 -24.52 20.05
C LYS A 112 -23.04 -25.85 19.31
N PRO A 113 -22.61 -26.93 19.98
CA PRO A 113 -22.70 -28.27 19.41
C PRO A 113 -24.15 -28.56 19.05
N ASN A 114 -24.42 -28.87 17.77
CA ASN A 114 -25.75 -29.27 17.35
C ASN A 114 -26.11 -30.69 17.86
N ASP A 115 -25.10 -31.50 18.19
CA ASP A 115 -25.28 -32.86 18.74
C ASP A 115 -24.08 -33.25 19.64
N ILE A 116 -24.24 -34.25 20.51
CA ILE A 116 -23.20 -34.77 21.44
C ILE A 116 -22.00 -35.36 20.68
N THR A 117 -22.19 -35.70 19.42
CA THR A 117 -21.17 -36.23 18.50
C THR A 117 -20.30 -35.15 17.86
N ASP A 118 -20.65 -33.87 18.00
CA ASP A 118 -19.94 -32.72 17.42
C ASP A 118 -18.65 -32.39 18.20
N THR A 119 -17.74 -33.36 18.16
CA THR A 119 -16.44 -33.37 18.85
C THR A 119 -15.51 -32.26 18.36
N ALA A 120 -15.71 -31.75 17.14
CA ALA A 120 -14.89 -30.69 16.54
C ALA A 120 -14.98 -29.39 17.34
N ILE A 121 -16.17 -29.01 17.82
CA ILE A 121 -16.39 -27.78 18.59
C ILE A 121 -15.70 -27.86 19.96
N PHE A 122 -15.83 -29.00 20.64
CA PHE A 122 -15.14 -29.25 21.91
C PHE A 122 -13.62 -29.29 21.75
N LEU A 123 -13.12 -29.88 20.64
CA LEU A 123 -11.70 -29.88 20.31
C LEU A 123 -11.19 -28.44 20.09
N LEU A 124 -11.89 -27.62 19.31
CA LEU A 124 -11.51 -26.22 19.06
C LEU A 124 -11.42 -25.39 20.34
N GLN A 125 -12.39 -25.52 21.24
CA GLN A 125 -12.37 -24.83 22.52
C GLN A 125 -11.20 -25.31 23.42
N LYS A 126 -10.90 -26.61 23.39
CA LYS A 126 -9.74 -27.18 24.09
C LYS A 126 -8.41 -26.70 23.50
N TYR A 127 -8.31 -26.62 22.17
CA TYR A 127 -7.14 -26.09 21.47
C TYR A 127 -6.89 -24.62 21.82
N ARG A 128 -7.94 -23.78 21.85
CA ARG A 128 -7.85 -22.39 22.28
C ARG A 128 -7.26 -22.25 23.69
N GLN A 129 -7.75 -23.04 24.64
CA GLN A 129 -7.23 -23.01 26.00
C GLN A 129 -5.77 -23.50 26.08
N SER A 130 -5.37 -24.48 25.27
CA SER A 130 -3.97 -24.92 25.19
C SER A 130 -3.08 -23.81 24.67
N LEU A 131 -3.46 -23.19 23.54
CA LEU A 131 -2.73 -22.08 22.94
C LEU A 131 -2.58 -20.89 23.89
N GLU A 132 -3.61 -20.56 24.65
CA GLU A 132 -3.52 -19.47 25.62
C GLU A 132 -2.54 -19.79 26.77
N ARG A 133 -2.51 -21.04 27.25
CA ARG A 133 -1.54 -21.50 28.25
C ARG A 133 -0.12 -21.48 27.70
N GLU A 134 0.08 -21.99 26.49
CA GLU A 134 1.37 -22.01 25.79
C GLU A 134 1.88 -20.59 25.55
N ARG A 135 1.03 -19.67 25.09
CA ARG A 135 1.38 -18.26 24.89
C ARG A 135 1.78 -17.57 26.20
N LYS A 136 1.06 -17.84 27.30
CA LYS A 136 1.42 -17.34 28.64
C LYS A 136 2.76 -17.91 29.12
N ALA A 137 2.97 -19.21 28.98
CA ALA A 137 4.22 -19.87 29.34
C ALA A 137 5.39 -19.32 28.52
N PHE A 138 5.22 -19.16 27.21
CA PHE A 138 6.21 -18.58 26.31
C PHE A 138 6.56 -17.14 26.70
N ARG A 139 5.56 -16.29 27.01
CA ARG A 139 5.79 -14.92 27.48
C ARG A 139 6.58 -14.91 28.79
N VAL A 140 6.26 -15.80 29.73
CA VAL A 140 7.02 -15.93 30.98
C VAL A 140 8.46 -16.38 30.71
N ALA A 141 8.68 -17.33 29.80
CA ALA A 141 10.01 -17.84 29.50
C ALA A 141 10.90 -16.86 28.72
N THR A 142 10.33 -16.00 27.87
CA THR A 142 11.10 -15.16 26.93
C THR A 142 11.07 -13.67 27.26
N VAL A 143 9.93 -13.15 27.69
CA VAL A 143 9.73 -11.71 27.90
C VAL A 143 10.11 -11.30 29.33
N VAL A 144 9.78 -12.11 30.34
CA VAL A 144 10.10 -11.79 31.74
C VAL A 144 11.62 -11.69 31.99
N PRO A 145 12.49 -12.57 31.45
CA PRO A 145 13.93 -12.43 31.62
C PRO A 145 14.50 -11.14 31.02
N LEU A 146 13.89 -10.61 29.93
CA LEU A 146 14.30 -9.33 29.34
C LEU A 146 13.96 -8.16 30.24
N TYR A 147 12.78 -8.17 30.87
CA TYR A 147 12.40 -7.15 31.85
C TYR A 147 13.27 -7.25 33.12
N GLN A 148 13.54 -8.46 33.60
CA GLN A 148 14.45 -8.67 34.73
C GLN A 148 15.88 -8.20 34.42
N LEU A 149 16.40 -8.47 33.22
CA LEU A 149 17.69 -7.94 32.78
C LEU A 149 17.68 -6.42 32.73
N LYS A 150 16.63 -5.81 32.17
CA LYS A 150 16.48 -4.35 32.13
C LYS A 150 16.49 -3.76 33.55
N ASP A 151 15.74 -4.33 34.47
CA ASP A 151 15.62 -3.84 35.84
C ASP A 151 16.95 -4.02 36.60
N ASP A 152 17.64 -5.14 36.42
CA ASP A 152 18.98 -5.39 36.96
C ASP A 152 20.01 -4.38 36.39
N LEU A 153 19.96 -4.09 35.09
CA LEU A 153 20.82 -3.07 34.47
C LEU A 153 20.53 -1.67 35.02
N CYS A 154 19.26 -1.30 35.20
CA CYS A 154 18.87 -0.03 35.81
C CYS A 154 19.34 0.07 37.27
N PHE A 155 19.20 -1.01 38.05
CA PHE A 155 19.67 -1.08 39.43
C PHE A 155 21.20 -0.96 39.54
N ARG A 156 21.94 -1.66 38.68
CA ARG A 156 23.41 -1.56 38.60
C ARG A 156 23.85 -0.16 38.18
N LEU A 157 23.13 0.49 37.26
CA LEU A 157 23.41 1.86 36.85
C LEU A 157 23.26 2.85 38.02
N GLY A 158 22.23 2.67 38.86
CA GLY A 158 21.99 3.48 40.06
C GLY A 158 23.00 3.23 41.19
N LYS A 159 23.53 2.01 41.33
CA LYS A 159 24.59 1.67 42.30
C LYS A 159 26.01 2.09 41.87
N MET A 160 26.20 2.43 40.60
CA MET A 160 27.51 2.76 40.02
C MET A 160 27.96 4.21 40.29
N GLU A 161 27.16 5.04 40.96
CA GLU A 161 27.58 6.38 41.37
C GLU A 161 28.64 6.36 42.50
N ASP A 162 28.81 5.23 43.22
CA ASP A 162 29.66 5.11 44.43
C ASP A 162 30.91 4.19 44.32
N GLN A 163 31.30 3.66 43.13
CA GLN A 163 32.36 2.64 43.01
C GLN A 163 33.67 3.07 42.30
N HIS A 164 34.80 2.48 42.71
CA HIS A 164 36.16 2.69 42.16
C HIS A 164 36.32 2.21 40.69
N LEU A 165 37.15 2.93 39.92
CA LEU A 165 37.31 2.83 38.45
C LEU A 165 37.73 1.45 37.91
N ASN A 166 38.53 0.64 38.63
CA ASN A 166 39.03 -0.64 38.12
C ASN A 166 38.01 -1.78 38.23
N GLU A 167 37.25 -1.86 39.32
CA GLU A 167 36.13 -2.81 39.46
C GLU A 167 34.99 -2.48 38.48
N ARG A 168 34.84 -1.19 38.17
CA ARG A 168 33.87 -0.68 37.18
C ARG A 168 34.14 -1.19 35.76
N MET A 169 35.41 -1.31 35.34
CA MET A 169 35.76 -1.77 33.99
C MET A 169 35.50 -3.27 33.79
N SER A 170 35.86 -4.12 34.76
CA SER A 170 35.65 -5.57 34.69
C SER A 170 34.15 -5.94 34.74
N ASN A 171 33.38 -5.28 35.61
CA ASN A 171 31.93 -5.48 35.69
C ASN A 171 31.20 -5.06 34.40
N TRP A 172 31.69 -4.02 33.69
CA TRP A 172 31.08 -3.56 32.44
C TRP A 172 31.30 -4.52 31.28
N GLU A 173 32.44 -5.20 31.26
CA GLU A 173 32.74 -6.20 30.23
C GLU A 173 31.87 -7.45 30.40
N GLN A 174 31.65 -7.90 31.65
CA GLN A 174 30.69 -8.97 31.96
C GLN A 174 29.25 -8.59 31.59
N VAL A 175 28.82 -7.36 31.90
CA VAL A 175 27.49 -6.85 31.53
C VAL A 175 27.31 -6.80 30.01
N LYS A 176 28.32 -6.34 29.26
CA LYS A 176 28.28 -6.36 27.79
C LYS A 176 28.16 -7.78 27.24
N GLN A 177 28.88 -8.75 27.82
CA GLN A 177 28.79 -10.15 27.41
C GLN A 177 27.41 -10.75 27.74
N GLN A 178 26.83 -10.42 28.91
CA GLN A 178 25.48 -10.85 29.28
C GLN A 178 24.41 -10.27 28.33
N ILE A 179 24.49 -8.98 28.01
CA ILE A 179 23.60 -8.34 27.03
C ILE A 179 23.73 -8.99 25.66
N LYS A 180 24.97 -9.27 25.22
CA LYS A 180 25.22 -9.94 23.95
C LYS A 180 24.62 -11.36 23.94
N SER A 181 24.85 -12.14 24.99
CA SER A 181 24.30 -13.49 25.11
C SER A 181 22.77 -13.52 25.11
N VAL A 182 22.11 -12.61 25.83
CA VAL A 182 20.64 -12.51 25.85
C VAL A 182 20.11 -12.04 24.50
N LYS A 183 20.82 -11.12 23.83
CA LYS A 183 20.48 -10.71 22.46
C LYS A 183 20.60 -11.86 21.47
N ASP A 184 21.67 -12.66 21.56
CA ASP A 184 21.89 -13.82 20.69
C ASP A 184 20.79 -14.87 20.93
N GLN A 185 20.48 -15.18 22.20
CA GLN A 185 19.35 -16.05 22.57
C GLN A 185 18.01 -15.53 22.03
N GLN A 186 17.76 -14.22 22.10
CA GLN A 186 16.54 -13.64 21.57
C GLN A 186 16.48 -13.72 20.04
N MET A 187 17.62 -13.56 19.35
CA MET A 187 17.68 -13.76 17.90
C MET A 187 17.38 -15.21 17.51
N ASP A 188 17.91 -16.18 18.25
CA ASP A 188 17.66 -17.61 18.01
C ASP A 188 16.18 -17.95 18.21
N VAL A 189 15.56 -17.47 19.29
CA VAL A 189 14.13 -17.65 19.55
C VAL A 189 13.28 -17.00 18.45
N ILE A 190 13.63 -15.80 17.99
CA ILE A 190 12.93 -15.13 16.89
C ILE A 190 13.08 -15.92 15.59
N ALA A 191 14.27 -16.47 15.31
CA ALA A 191 14.51 -17.29 14.14
C ALA A 191 13.67 -18.58 14.16
N GLN A 192 13.59 -19.26 15.31
CA GLN A 192 12.73 -20.43 15.51
C GLN A 192 11.26 -20.09 15.30
N LEU A 193 10.76 -19.03 15.95
CA LEU A 193 9.38 -18.58 15.78
C LEU A 193 9.06 -18.24 14.32
N ASN A 194 9.97 -17.59 13.61
CA ASN A 194 9.78 -17.29 12.19
C ASN A 194 9.71 -18.57 11.35
N ALA A 195 10.51 -19.59 11.66
CA ALA A 195 10.46 -20.87 10.98
C ALA A 195 9.14 -21.62 11.24
N GLU A 196 8.70 -21.69 12.50
CA GLU A 196 7.40 -22.26 12.88
C GLU A 196 6.23 -21.51 12.22
N TYR A 197 6.28 -20.18 12.23
CA TYR A 197 5.29 -19.34 11.57
C TYR A 197 5.21 -19.63 10.06
N GLN A 198 6.37 -19.74 9.38
CA GLN A 198 6.42 -20.05 7.97
C GLN A 198 5.88 -21.45 7.66
N ASP A 199 6.18 -22.44 8.50
CA ASP A 199 5.66 -23.80 8.37
C ASP A 199 4.13 -23.83 8.50
N ILE A 200 3.60 -23.17 9.55
CA ILE A 200 2.16 -23.05 9.76
C ILE A 200 1.48 -22.29 8.61
N GLU A 201 2.05 -21.18 8.14
CA GLU A 201 1.56 -20.46 6.96
C GLU A 201 1.49 -21.38 5.74
N GLN A 202 2.52 -22.20 5.53
CA GLN A 202 2.56 -23.13 4.40
C GLN A 202 1.50 -24.23 4.57
N GLN A 203 1.32 -24.76 5.77
CA GLN A 203 0.23 -25.71 6.07
C GLN A 203 -1.14 -25.08 5.77
N ILE A 204 -1.38 -23.83 6.18
CA ILE A 204 -2.64 -23.11 5.91
C ILE A 204 -2.84 -22.88 4.40
N LYS A 205 -1.80 -22.47 3.68
CA LYS A 205 -1.85 -22.31 2.21
C LYS A 205 -2.16 -23.64 1.52
N ASN A 206 -1.55 -24.73 1.97
CA ASN A 206 -1.78 -26.08 1.43
C ASN A 206 -3.22 -26.56 1.63
N LEU A 207 -3.92 -26.08 2.67
CA LEU A 207 -5.36 -26.34 2.87
C LEU A 207 -6.23 -25.66 1.80
N GLY A 208 -5.69 -24.71 1.04
CA GLY A 208 -6.36 -24.14 -0.14
C GLY A 208 -7.58 -23.29 0.19
N PHE A 209 -7.65 -22.71 1.39
CA PHE A 209 -8.76 -21.86 1.83
C PHE A 209 -8.94 -20.59 0.97
N GLU A 210 -7.91 -20.21 0.21
CA GLU A 210 -7.94 -19.12 -0.78
C GLU A 210 -9.07 -19.29 -1.82
N LYS A 211 -9.52 -20.53 -2.06
CA LYS A 211 -10.69 -20.84 -2.92
C LYS A 211 -12.03 -20.45 -2.31
N TYR A 212 -12.08 -20.26 -0.98
CA TYR A 212 -13.30 -19.95 -0.22
C TYR A 212 -13.32 -18.51 0.32
N TYR A 213 -12.20 -17.76 0.21
CA TYR A 213 -12.17 -16.35 0.58
C TYR A 213 -13.10 -15.55 -0.36
N ILE A 214 -14.07 -14.84 0.20
CA ILE A 214 -15.05 -14.02 -0.53
C ILE A 214 -14.37 -12.83 -1.28
N GLY A 215 -13.07 -12.62 -1.04
CA GLY A 215 -12.22 -11.64 -1.74
C GLY A 215 -11.49 -12.18 -2.96
N THR A 216 -11.49 -13.49 -3.19
CA THR A 216 -10.95 -14.09 -4.42
C THR A 216 -12.06 -14.04 -5.48
N PRO A 217 -11.79 -13.57 -6.72
CA PRO A 217 -12.77 -13.63 -7.82
C PRO A 217 -13.22 -15.07 -8.16
N TYR A 218 -12.57 -16.04 -7.52
CA TYR A 218 -12.84 -17.47 -7.51
C TYR A 218 -13.89 -17.89 -6.48
N ILE A 219 -14.82 -17.01 -6.08
CA ILE A 219 -16.20 -17.52 -6.04
C ILE A 219 -16.49 -17.89 -7.48
N VAL A 220 -16.14 -19.13 -7.79
CA VAL A 220 -16.81 -19.96 -8.76
C VAL A 220 -18.28 -19.77 -8.41
N VAL A 221 -18.89 -18.75 -9.00
CA VAL A 221 -20.27 -18.79 -9.43
C VAL A 221 -20.26 -20.07 -10.21
N ARG A 222 -20.66 -21.16 -9.55
CA ARG A 222 -20.85 -22.43 -10.20
C ARG A 222 -21.79 -22.09 -11.34
N SER A 223 -21.21 -22.07 -12.54
CA SER A 223 -21.89 -22.49 -13.74
C SER A 223 -22.80 -23.64 -13.31
N GLU A 224 -24.08 -23.57 -13.66
CA GLU A 224 -25.14 -24.50 -13.25
C GLU A 224 -25.92 -24.03 -12.01
N THR A 225 -26.93 -23.21 -12.26
CA THR A 225 -28.28 -23.77 -12.38
C THR A 225 -29.21 -22.68 -12.88
N ILE A 226 -29.85 -22.94 -14.01
CA ILE A 226 -31.18 -22.36 -14.28
C ILE A 226 -32.00 -22.69 -13.03
N PRO A 227 -32.71 -21.73 -12.44
CA PRO A 227 -33.48 -21.99 -11.22
C PRO A 227 -34.34 -23.24 -11.39
N GLU A 228 -34.28 -24.16 -10.42
CA GLU A 228 -35.03 -25.42 -10.46
C GLU A 228 -36.54 -25.16 -10.58
N GLU A 229 -36.99 -24.03 -10.04
CA GLU A 229 -38.36 -23.52 -10.12
C GLU A 229 -38.81 -23.28 -11.57
N VAL A 230 -37.90 -22.84 -12.45
CA VAL A 230 -38.18 -22.60 -13.87
C VAL A 230 -38.01 -23.89 -14.69
N LEU A 231 -37.04 -24.74 -14.31
CA LEU A 231 -36.82 -26.04 -14.97
C LEU A 231 -37.96 -27.02 -14.70
N ASN A 232 -38.46 -27.08 -13.47
CA ASN A 232 -39.51 -27.98 -13.03
C ASN A 232 -40.92 -27.41 -13.22
N ALA A 233 -41.04 -26.19 -13.77
CA ALA A 233 -42.35 -25.63 -14.09
C ALA A 233 -43.04 -26.41 -15.22
N ASP A 234 -44.24 -26.91 -14.92
CA ASP A 234 -45.19 -27.46 -15.88
C ASP A 234 -45.77 -26.33 -16.75
N CYS A 235 -45.04 -25.90 -17.77
CA CYS A 235 -45.51 -24.86 -18.69
C CYS A 235 -46.23 -25.51 -19.89
N PRO A 236 -47.47 -25.08 -20.22
CA PRO A 236 -48.18 -25.57 -21.40
C PRO A 236 -47.58 -25.07 -22.73
N TYR A 237 -46.75 -24.01 -22.70
CA TYR A 237 -46.09 -23.45 -23.87
C TYR A 237 -44.57 -23.68 -23.80
N PRO A 238 -44.01 -24.64 -24.58
CA PRO A 238 -42.58 -24.97 -24.52
C PRO A 238 -41.69 -23.83 -25.03
N GLU A 239 -42.13 -23.07 -26.03
CA GLU A 239 -41.38 -21.93 -26.58
C GLU A 239 -41.12 -20.83 -25.54
N LEU A 240 -42.08 -20.60 -24.64
CA LEU A 240 -41.94 -19.65 -23.54
C LEU A 240 -40.89 -20.13 -22.53
N LYS A 241 -40.90 -21.43 -22.22
CA LYS A 241 -39.92 -22.04 -21.31
C LYS A 241 -38.50 -21.95 -21.88
N ASP A 242 -38.34 -22.21 -23.17
CA ASP A 242 -37.06 -22.07 -23.87
C ASP A 242 -36.57 -20.61 -23.89
N SER A 243 -37.47 -19.65 -24.10
CA SER A 243 -37.14 -18.22 -24.04
C SER A 243 -36.65 -17.79 -22.65
N LEU A 244 -37.29 -18.27 -21.58
CA LEU A 244 -36.86 -18.02 -20.19
C LEU A 244 -35.50 -18.64 -19.90
N ILE A 245 -35.27 -19.89 -20.33
CA ILE A 245 -33.98 -20.57 -20.21
C ILE A 245 -32.88 -19.76 -20.92
N GLN A 246 -33.15 -19.31 -22.15
CA GLN A 246 -32.22 -18.48 -22.92
C GLN A 246 -31.96 -17.14 -22.24
N ALA A 247 -32.95 -16.53 -21.62
CA ALA A 247 -32.78 -15.28 -20.85
C ALA A 247 -31.81 -15.47 -19.67
N PHE A 248 -31.96 -16.54 -18.88
CA PHE A 248 -31.04 -16.86 -17.78
C PHE A 248 -29.62 -17.20 -18.25
N GLN A 249 -29.49 -17.92 -19.36
CA GLN A 249 -28.19 -18.22 -19.99
C GLN A 249 -27.52 -16.94 -20.47
N SER A 250 -28.23 -16.08 -21.20
CA SER A 250 -27.69 -14.82 -21.72
C SER A 250 -27.27 -13.85 -20.61
N LEU A 251 -28.00 -13.82 -19.49
CA LEU A 251 -27.61 -13.05 -18.31
C LEU A 251 -26.29 -13.58 -17.75
N SER A 252 -26.22 -14.89 -17.53
CA SER A 252 -25.04 -15.56 -16.95
C SER A 252 -23.79 -15.37 -17.82
N GLU A 253 -23.90 -15.52 -19.13
CA GLU A 253 -22.82 -15.30 -20.10
C GLU A 253 -22.30 -13.86 -20.04
N ARG A 254 -23.19 -12.87 -20.07
CA ARG A 254 -22.79 -11.44 -20.00
C ARG A 254 -22.02 -11.11 -18.72
N PHE A 255 -22.39 -11.72 -17.60
CA PHE A 255 -21.69 -11.54 -16.33
C PHE A 255 -20.36 -12.27 -16.31
N GLN A 256 -20.30 -13.51 -16.82
CA GLN A 256 -19.07 -14.28 -16.93
C GLN A 256 -18.04 -13.56 -17.83
N ASP A 257 -18.46 -13.05 -18.98
CA ASP A 257 -17.59 -12.29 -19.89
C ASP A 257 -16.98 -11.06 -19.21
N LYS A 258 -17.81 -10.29 -18.50
CA LYS A 258 -17.34 -9.10 -17.76
C LYS A 258 -16.40 -9.50 -16.62
N LEU A 259 -16.73 -10.55 -15.88
CA LEU A 259 -15.89 -11.07 -14.79
C LEU A 259 -14.55 -11.55 -15.31
N GLN A 260 -14.52 -12.31 -16.40
CA GLN A 260 -13.29 -12.77 -17.03
C GLN A 260 -12.42 -11.60 -17.49
N ARG A 261 -13.02 -10.55 -18.09
CA ARG A 261 -12.29 -9.33 -18.47
C ARG A 261 -11.65 -8.63 -17.26
N LEU A 262 -12.41 -8.45 -16.17
CA LEU A 262 -11.91 -7.82 -14.96
C LEU A 262 -10.83 -8.65 -14.26
N THR A 263 -11.03 -9.98 -14.20
CA THR A 263 -10.06 -10.91 -13.61
C THR A 263 -8.78 -10.97 -14.44
N LYS A 264 -8.88 -10.97 -15.77
CA LYS A 264 -7.71 -10.89 -16.65
C LYS A 264 -6.94 -9.58 -16.44
N GLN A 265 -7.65 -8.46 -16.36
CA GLN A 265 -7.02 -7.17 -16.02
C GLN A 265 -6.35 -7.20 -14.66
N LEU A 266 -6.93 -7.88 -13.66
CA LEU A 266 -6.29 -8.06 -12.37
C LEU A 266 -5.00 -8.86 -12.53
N GLN A 267 -5.04 -10.04 -13.14
CA GLN A 267 -3.89 -10.93 -13.34
C GLN A 267 -2.75 -10.26 -14.13
N GLU A 268 -3.05 -9.52 -15.19
CA GLU A 268 -2.06 -8.79 -15.99
C GLU A 268 -1.29 -7.75 -15.17
N ASN A 269 -1.91 -7.21 -14.12
CA ASN A 269 -1.33 -6.19 -13.26
C ASN A 269 -0.81 -6.75 -11.92
N ASP A 270 -1.27 -7.93 -11.52
CA ASP A 270 -0.99 -8.60 -10.24
C ASP A 270 0.31 -9.40 -10.25
N MET A 271 1.18 -9.14 -11.23
CA MET A 271 2.56 -9.56 -11.13
C MET A 271 3.16 -8.81 -9.93
N LEU A 272 3.15 -9.45 -8.75
CA LEU A 272 3.96 -9.14 -7.57
C LEU A 272 5.39 -8.76 -8.00
N GLY A 273 5.85 -9.27 -9.15
CA GLY A 273 7.04 -8.77 -9.84
C GLY A 273 8.24 -8.98 -8.94
N ASP A 274 9.05 -7.94 -8.79
CA ASP A 274 10.23 -7.98 -7.92
C ASP A 274 9.91 -7.80 -6.42
N TRP A 275 8.63 -7.77 -6.02
CA TRP A 275 8.22 -7.58 -4.62
C TRP A 275 7.96 -8.91 -3.93
N SER A 276 8.64 -9.14 -2.81
CA SER A 276 8.29 -10.26 -1.93
C SER A 276 6.88 -10.05 -1.34
N PRO A 277 6.15 -11.13 -1.00
CA PRO A 277 4.85 -11.02 -0.32
C PRO A 277 4.92 -10.18 0.96
N ASN A 278 6.00 -10.33 1.73
CA ASN A 278 6.23 -9.57 2.95
C ASN A 278 6.45 -8.07 2.66
N ASP A 279 7.26 -7.73 1.64
CA ASP A 279 7.41 -6.33 1.22
C ASP A 279 6.11 -5.74 0.70
N HIS A 280 5.30 -6.55 0.02
CA HIS A 280 3.98 -6.14 -0.44
C HIS A 280 3.03 -5.86 0.73
N GLN A 281 2.99 -6.72 1.75
CA GLN A 281 2.20 -6.49 2.97
C GLN A 281 2.68 -5.24 3.70
N ARG A 282 3.99 -5.06 3.89
CA ARG A 282 4.56 -3.84 4.49
C ARG A 282 4.21 -2.58 3.71
N PHE A 283 4.21 -2.66 2.37
CA PHE A 283 3.80 -1.57 1.49
C PHE A 283 2.31 -1.25 1.65
N GLN A 284 1.43 -2.26 1.60
CA GLN A 284 -0.02 -2.08 1.77
C GLN A 284 -0.37 -1.53 3.16
N PHE A 285 0.24 -2.10 4.21
CA PHE A 285 0.08 -1.62 5.58
C PHE A 285 0.49 -0.16 5.69
N THR A 286 1.64 0.21 5.11
CA THR A 286 2.08 1.61 5.09
C THR A 286 1.12 2.51 4.35
N LEU A 287 0.57 2.11 3.20
CA LEU A 287 -0.48 2.90 2.53
C LEU A 287 -1.73 3.08 3.39
N SER A 288 -2.11 2.05 4.16
CA SER A 288 -3.34 2.08 4.98
C SER A 288 -3.26 3.07 6.14
N MET A 289 -2.06 3.36 6.64
CA MET A 289 -1.85 4.29 7.76
C MET A 289 -1.95 5.76 7.38
N TYR A 290 -1.73 6.10 6.10
CA TYR A 290 -1.74 7.49 5.64
C TYR A 290 -3.03 7.77 4.88
N THR A 291 -4.08 8.09 5.64
CA THR A 291 -5.43 8.38 5.16
C THR A 291 -5.57 9.82 4.65
N HIS A 292 -6.66 10.09 3.91
CA HIS A 292 -6.91 11.37 3.23
C HIS A 292 -7.15 12.56 4.16
N ASP A 293 -7.43 12.32 5.44
CA ASP A 293 -7.61 13.31 6.50
C ASP A 293 -6.28 13.94 6.97
N VAL A 294 -5.15 13.32 6.63
CA VAL A 294 -3.82 13.85 6.97
C VAL A 294 -3.40 14.90 5.93
N PRO A 295 -3.04 16.13 6.34
CA PRO A 295 -2.47 17.12 5.41
C PRO A 295 -1.21 16.58 4.75
N ASN A 296 -1.08 16.74 3.43
CA ASN A 296 0.05 16.22 2.65
C ASN A 296 0.26 14.69 2.75
N TYR A 297 -0.80 13.92 3.03
CA TYR A 297 -0.71 12.46 3.22
C TYR A 297 0.07 11.73 2.12
N ARG A 298 -0.08 12.12 0.83
CA ARG A 298 0.67 11.50 -0.27
C ARG A 298 2.17 11.71 -0.17
N ALA A 299 2.60 12.92 0.19
CA ALA A 299 4.02 13.25 0.30
C ALA A 299 4.64 12.55 1.52
N LEU A 300 3.91 12.52 2.64
CA LEU A 300 4.32 11.80 3.85
C LEU A 300 4.37 10.29 3.64
N CYS A 301 3.35 9.72 3.02
CA CYS A 301 3.31 8.29 2.72
C CYS A 301 4.50 7.86 1.84
N ILE A 302 4.79 8.63 0.78
CA ILE A 302 5.96 8.35 -0.06
C ILE A 302 7.27 8.52 0.70
N ASP A 303 7.41 9.55 1.55
CA ASP A 303 8.59 9.72 2.41
C ASP A 303 8.78 8.50 3.34
N MET A 304 7.71 8.01 3.97
CA MET A 304 7.75 6.81 4.81
C MET A 304 8.11 5.56 4.01
N LEU A 305 7.52 5.38 2.83
CA LEU A 305 7.85 4.25 1.95
C LEU A 305 9.32 4.29 1.51
N GLN A 306 9.88 5.46 1.20
CA GLN A 306 11.30 5.60 0.88
C GLN A 306 12.21 5.24 2.05
N ARG A 307 11.79 5.51 3.29
CA ARG A 307 12.53 5.11 4.51
C ARG A 307 12.46 3.60 4.74
N GLN A 308 11.32 2.96 4.47
CA GLN A 308 11.13 1.53 4.66
C GLN A 308 11.79 0.67 3.57
N PHE A 309 11.92 1.23 2.36
CA PHE A 309 12.50 0.58 1.18
C PHE A 309 13.69 1.38 0.63
N PRO A 310 14.83 1.45 1.34
CA PRO A 310 15.97 2.28 0.95
C PRO A 310 16.59 1.89 -0.41
N GLY A 311 16.39 0.64 -0.86
CA GLY A 311 16.86 0.16 -2.15
C GLY A 311 15.95 0.47 -3.34
N ARG A 312 14.78 1.10 -3.12
CA ARG A 312 13.78 1.35 -4.18
C ARG A 312 13.71 2.83 -4.52
N THR A 313 13.56 3.13 -5.80
CA THR A 313 13.42 4.51 -6.26
C THR A 313 12.02 5.06 -5.94
N ARG A 314 11.92 6.39 -5.79
CA ARG A 314 10.60 7.06 -5.61
C ARG A 314 9.64 6.73 -6.74
N PHE A 315 10.13 6.61 -7.97
CA PHE A 315 9.33 6.30 -9.13
C PHE A 315 8.73 4.89 -9.06
N GLU A 316 9.52 3.89 -8.65
CA GLU A 316 9.04 2.52 -8.42
C GLU A 316 7.92 2.46 -7.37
N LEU A 317 8.09 3.17 -6.25
CA LEU A 317 7.08 3.23 -5.18
C LEU A 317 5.78 3.86 -5.67
N LEU A 318 5.85 4.95 -6.44
CA LEU A 318 4.67 5.59 -7.04
C LEU A 318 3.99 4.69 -8.06
N ARG A 319 4.77 4.00 -8.91
CA ARG A 319 4.24 3.04 -9.88
C ARG A 319 3.52 1.91 -9.16
N ARG A 320 4.11 1.34 -8.11
CA ARG A 320 3.48 0.29 -7.29
C ARG A 320 2.20 0.79 -6.63
N GLY A 321 2.18 2.02 -6.11
CA GLY A 321 0.97 2.64 -5.55
C GLY A 321 -0.18 2.70 -6.55
N ARG A 322 0.09 3.11 -7.81
CA ARG A 322 -0.93 3.13 -8.88
C ARG A 322 -1.46 1.74 -9.20
N ILE A 323 -0.57 0.75 -9.25
CA ILE A 323 -0.96 -0.64 -9.45
C ILE A 323 -1.90 -1.07 -8.33
N CYS A 324 -1.56 -0.82 -7.06
CA CYS A 324 -2.43 -1.13 -5.91
C CYS A 324 -3.78 -0.39 -5.96
N ASP A 325 -3.80 0.88 -6.36
CA ASP A 325 -5.05 1.65 -6.53
C ASP A 325 -5.95 1.00 -7.58
N MET A 326 -5.36 0.57 -8.70
CA MET A 326 -6.07 -0.07 -9.80
C MET A 326 -6.59 -1.46 -9.38
N HIS A 327 -5.81 -2.24 -8.62
CA HIS A 327 -6.28 -3.51 -8.03
C HIS A 327 -7.49 -3.29 -7.11
N ARG A 328 -7.41 -2.32 -6.19
CA ARG A 328 -8.53 -1.98 -5.30
C ARG A 328 -9.76 -1.55 -6.08
N PHE A 329 -9.58 -0.80 -7.16
CA PHE A 329 -10.66 -0.39 -8.05
C PHE A 329 -11.32 -1.59 -8.74
N ILE A 330 -10.54 -2.48 -9.37
CA ILE A 330 -11.08 -3.69 -10.02
C ILE A 330 -11.80 -4.58 -9.00
N GLN A 331 -11.22 -4.81 -7.82
CA GLN A 331 -11.88 -5.59 -6.77
C GLN A 331 -13.21 -4.95 -6.32
N LYS A 332 -13.29 -3.62 -6.26
CA LYS A 332 -14.54 -2.93 -5.96
C LYS A 332 -15.56 -3.09 -7.09
N GLN A 333 -15.13 -3.03 -8.35
CA GLN A 333 -15.99 -3.29 -9.52
C GLN A 333 -16.54 -4.71 -9.51
N ILE A 334 -15.70 -5.71 -9.23
CA ILE A 334 -16.13 -7.11 -9.11
C ILE A 334 -17.21 -7.24 -8.03
N ARG A 335 -16.98 -6.68 -6.83
CA ARG A 335 -17.98 -6.71 -5.74
C ARG A 335 -19.33 -6.10 -6.13
N VAL A 336 -19.31 -4.91 -6.72
CA VAL A 336 -20.54 -4.21 -7.16
C VAL A 336 -21.24 -5.01 -8.25
N MET A 337 -20.49 -5.57 -9.20
CA MET A 337 -21.04 -6.37 -10.28
C MET A 337 -21.66 -7.68 -9.78
N THR A 338 -21.03 -8.36 -8.82
CA THR A 338 -21.60 -9.56 -8.18
C THR A 338 -22.92 -9.25 -7.49
N GLN A 339 -22.99 -8.13 -6.76
CA GLN A 339 -24.25 -7.67 -6.14
C GLN A 339 -25.32 -7.29 -7.17
N GLN A 340 -24.93 -6.72 -8.31
CA GLN A 340 -25.86 -6.44 -9.40
C GLN A 340 -26.39 -7.73 -10.03
N TRP A 341 -25.52 -8.72 -10.29
CA TRP A 341 -25.94 -10.02 -10.82
C TRP A 341 -26.94 -10.72 -9.92
N GLN A 342 -26.71 -10.72 -8.60
CA GLN A 342 -27.65 -11.32 -7.65
C GLN A 342 -29.04 -10.68 -7.73
N ARG A 343 -29.09 -9.34 -7.84
CA ARG A 343 -30.35 -8.60 -7.99
C ARG A 343 -31.03 -8.88 -9.32
N ASP A 344 -30.30 -8.81 -10.43
CA ASP A 344 -30.85 -9.05 -11.77
C ASP A 344 -31.35 -10.50 -11.92
N ARG A 345 -30.65 -11.46 -11.31
CA ARG A 345 -31.06 -12.87 -11.28
C ARG A 345 -32.35 -13.05 -10.50
N GLN A 346 -32.49 -12.41 -9.34
CA GLN A 346 -33.71 -12.47 -8.54
C GLN A 346 -34.88 -11.82 -9.29
N GLU A 347 -34.69 -10.64 -9.86
CA GLU A 347 -35.71 -9.94 -10.64
C GLU A 347 -36.18 -10.75 -11.86
N LEU A 348 -35.25 -11.43 -12.55
CA LEU A 348 -35.59 -12.32 -13.65
C LEU A 348 -36.37 -13.56 -13.18
N LEU A 349 -36.02 -14.11 -12.02
CA LEU A 349 -36.75 -15.22 -11.40
C LEU A 349 -38.19 -14.82 -11.06
N ASP A 350 -38.37 -13.70 -10.36
CA ASP A 350 -39.69 -13.22 -9.98
C ASP A 350 -40.57 -13.01 -11.22
N ARG A 351 -40.05 -12.34 -12.26
CA ARG A 351 -40.76 -12.14 -13.53
C ARG A 351 -41.06 -13.44 -14.28
N ALA A 352 -40.13 -14.40 -14.27
CA ALA A 352 -40.31 -15.67 -14.92
C ALA A 352 -41.45 -16.47 -14.26
N LEU A 353 -41.52 -16.46 -12.93
CA LEU A 353 -42.58 -17.12 -12.17
C LEU A 353 -43.95 -16.48 -12.46
N ASP A 354 -44.04 -15.14 -12.46
CA ASP A 354 -45.26 -14.43 -12.81
C ASP A 354 -45.72 -14.78 -14.23
N THR A 355 -44.80 -14.75 -15.20
CA THR A 355 -45.11 -15.06 -16.61
C THR A 355 -45.55 -16.51 -16.80
N LEU A 356 -44.92 -17.45 -16.08
CA LEU A 356 -45.32 -18.86 -16.11
C LEU A 356 -46.70 -19.09 -15.49
N GLN A 357 -47.05 -18.33 -14.45
CA GLN A 357 -48.37 -18.38 -13.83
C GLN A 357 -49.44 -17.79 -14.76
N GLU A 358 -49.17 -16.66 -15.40
CA GLU A 358 -50.05 -16.06 -16.41
C GLU A 358 -50.28 -17.01 -17.60
N ALA A 359 -49.22 -17.66 -18.07
CA ALA A 359 -49.30 -18.64 -19.15
C ALA A 359 -50.15 -19.86 -18.79
N LYS A 360 -50.04 -20.36 -17.54
CA LYS A 360 -50.91 -21.44 -17.04
C LYS A 360 -52.38 -21.02 -17.00
N HIS A 361 -52.65 -19.80 -16.53
CA HIS A 361 -54.01 -19.26 -16.47
C HIS A 361 -54.62 -19.12 -17.86
N ALA A 362 -53.89 -18.50 -18.79
CA ALA A 362 -54.35 -18.31 -20.17
C ALA A 362 -54.63 -19.65 -20.88
N HIS A 363 -53.81 -20.67 -20.64
CA HIS A 363 -54.04 -22.00 -21.19
C HIS A 363 -55.30 -22.66 -20.61
N GLN A 364 -55.57 -22.49 -19.32
CA GLN A 364 -56.78 -23.01 -18.69
C GLN A 364 -58.04 -22.33 -19.25
N GLU A 365 -58.02 -21.01 -19.44
CA GLU A 365 -59.10 -20.27 -20.09
C GLU A 365 -59.32 -20.73 -21.54
N GLU A 366 -58.25 -20.98 -22.29
CA GLU A 366 -58.34 -21.50 -23.66
C GLU A 366 -58.98 -22.90 -23.71
N LEU A 367 -58.65 -23.78 -22.77
CA LEU A 367 -59.28 -25.09 -22.61
C LEU A 367 -60.77 -24.99 -22.25
N GLU A 368 -61.15 -24.03 -21.39
CA GLU A 368 -62.55 -23.75 -21.07
C GLU A 368 -63.32 -23.25 -22.31
N HIS A 369 -62.78 -22.27 -23.03
CA HIS A 369 -63.35 -21.79 -24.28
C HIS A 369 -63.41 -22.87 -25.37
N HIS A 370 -62.47 -23.80 -25.40
CA HIS A 370 -62.52 -24.93 -26.34
C HIS A 370 -63.64 -25.91 -25.96
N ARG A 371 -63.78 -26.25 -24.68
CA ARG A 371 -64.87 -27.09 -24.16
C ARG A 371 -66.25 -26.46 -24.42
N ASP A 372 -66.39 -25.17 -24.19
CA ASP A 372 -67.64 -24.45 -24.46
C ASP A 372 -68.00 -24.46 -25.96
N ARG A 373 -67.00 -24.26 -26.84
CA ARG A 373 -67.20 -24.35 -28.29
C ARG A 373 -67.61 -25.75 -28.74
N GLN A 374 -66.98 -26.80 -28.21
CA GLN A 374 -67.37 -28.18 -28.49
C GLN A 374 -68.80 -28.45 -28.05
N HIS A 375 -69.17 -28.05 -26.82
CA HIS A 375 -70.52 -28.21 -26.30
C HIS A 375 -71.57 -27.49 -27.15
N GLN A 376 -71.28 -26.26 -27.59
CA GLN A 376 -72.15 -25.52 -28.51
C GLN A 376 -72.30 -26.25 -29.86
N GLN A 377 -71.23 -26.81 -30.41
CA GLN A 377 -71.28 -27.58 -31.66
C GLN A 377 -72.12 -28.85 -31.51
N ASP A 378 -71.98 -29.58 -30.41
CA ASP A 378 -72.78 -30.78 -30.13
C ASP A 378 -74.28 -30.45 -30.00
N ILE A 379 -74.61 -29.36 -29.30
CA ILE A 379 -75.99 -28.86 -29.24
C ILE A 379 -76.51 -28.52 -30.63
N CYS A 380 -75.72 -27.82 -31.46
CA CYS A 380 -76.12 -27.47 -32.82
C CYS A 380 -76.34 -28.69 -33.71
N LEU A 381 -75.52 -29.74 -33.57
CA LEU A 381 -75.69 -31.00 -34.29
C LEU A 381 -76.97 -31.72 -33.86
N HIS A 382 -77.21 -31.86 -32.56
CA HIS A 382 -78.45 -32.45 -32.04
C HIS A 382 -79.72 -31.66 -32.41
N LEU A 383 -79.62 -30.35 -32.56
CA LEU A 383 -80.71 -29.51 -33.04
C LEU A 383 -80.95 -29.62 -34.56
N ARG A 384 -79.96 -30.06 -35.35
CA ARG A 384 -80.13 -30.33 -36.80
C ARG A 384 -80.65 -31.72 -37.12
N GLU A 385 -80.48 -32.68 -36.21
CA GLU A 385 -80.98 -34.06 -36.36
C GLU A 385 -82.45 -34.21 -35.95
N LYS A 386 -83.06 -33.17 -35.37
CA LYS A 386 -84.50 -33.02 -35.18
C LYS A 386 -85.11 -32.20 -36.31
#